data_AF-A0A5C5SGW6-F1
#
_entry.id   AF-A0A5C5SGW6-F1
#
_cell.length_a   1.000
_cell.length_b   1.000
_cell.length_c   1.000
_cell.angle_alpha   90.00
_cell.angle_beta   90.00
_cell.angle_gamma   90.00
#
_symmetry.space_group_name_H-M   'P 1'
#
loop_
_entity.id
_entity.type
_entity.pdbx_description
1 polymer ?
#
loop_
_entity_poly.entity_id
_entity_poly.type
_entity_poly.pdbx_seq_one_letter_code
_entity_poly.pdbx_strand_id
1 'polypeptide(L)' 'MRTKFGTALDIFILIIGPWILYTRVVEIFNNGISVYPVISLIVVSLAVALSVYNLYMLYSSRTKNQ' A
#
# COMPACT_ATOMS: atom_id res chain seq x y z
N MET A 1 -20.11 7.97 -0.02
CA MET A 1 -20.23 7.06 1.14
C MET A 1 -19.01 6.16 1.16
N ARG A 2 -18.03 6.39 2.05
CA ARG A 2 -16.87 5.50 2.18
C ARG A 2 -17.35 4.19 2.80
N THR A 3 -17.41 3.14 2.01
CA THR A 3 -17.91 1.84 2.45
C THR A 3 -16.92 1.22 3.43
N LYS A 4 -17.41 0.44 4.41
CA LYS A 4 -16.56 -0.37 5.31
C LYS A 4 -15.54 -1.22 4.53
N PHE A 5 -15.90 -1.58 3.29
CA PHE A 5 -15.06 -2.26 2.32
C PHE A 5 -13.80 -1.50 1.93
N GLY A 6 -13.87 -0.18 1.66
CA GLY A 6 -12.69 0.62 1.29
C GLY A 6 -11.63 0.63 2.39
N THR A 7 -12.04 0.80 3.65
CA THR A 7 -11.11 0.75 4.79
C THR A 7 -10.53 -0.66 4.99
N ALA A 8 -11.31 -1.72 4.77
CA ALA A 8 -10.81 -3.10 4.85
C ALA A 8 -9.75 -3.39 3.76
N LEU A 9 -9.97 -2.87 2.55
CA LEU A 9 -9.02 -2.98 1.44
C LEU A 9 -7.72 -2.22 1.72
N ASP A 10 -7.79 -1.02 2.30
CA ASP A 10 -6.60 -0.26 2.72
C ASP A 10 -5.75 -1.02 3.76
N ILE A 11 -6.42 -1.66 4.74
CA ILE A 11 -5.75 -2.49 5.75
C ILE A 11 -5.11 -3.73 5.09
N PHE A 12 -5.80 -4.36 4.15
CA PHE A 12 -5.27 -5.50 3.40
C PHE A 12 -4.02 -5.12 2.59
N ILE A 13 -4.05 -3.97 1.92
CA ILE A 13 -2.90 -3.41 1.19
C ILE A 13 -1.73 -3.14 2.15
N LEU A 14 -1.99 -2.66 3.36
CA LEU A 14 -0.93 -2.42 4.35
C LEU A 14 -0.23 -3.70 4.82
N ILE A 15 -0.94 -4.81 4.88
CA ILE A 15 -0.38 -6.10 5.32
C ILE A 15 0.42 -6.74 4.17
N ILE A 16 -0.15 -6.75 2.96
CA ILE A 16 0.43 -7.48 1.82
C ILE A 16 1.41 -6.62 1.01
N GLY A 17 1.22 -5.31 0.98
CA GLY A 17 2.08 -4.37 0.26
C GLY A 17 3.56 -4.51 0.61
N PRO A 18 3.97 -4.52 1.90
CA PRO A 18 5.36 -4.73 2.28
C PRO A 18 5.94 -6.04 1.78
N TRP A 19 5.14 -7.12 1.79
CA TRP A 19 5.56 -8.42 1.28
C TRP A 19 5.78 -8.38 -0.24
N ILE A 20 4.85 -7.76 -0.98
CA ILE A 20 5.00 -7.60 -2.43
C ILE A 20 6.24 -6.76 -2.75
N LEU A 21 6.47 -5.65 -2.04
CA LEU A 21 7.66 -4.82 -2.23
C LEU A 21 8.95 -5.63 -1.99
N TYR A 22 9.01 -6.39 -0.90
CA TYR A 22 10.15 -7.24 -0.59
C TYR A 22 10.44 -8.25 -1.72
N THR A 23 9.42 -8.98 -2.17
CA THR A 23 9.58 -9.97 -3.25
C THR A 23 10.06 -9.34 -4.55
N ARG A 24 9.57 -8.15 -4.92
CA ARG A 24 10.04 -7.42 -6.10
C ARG A 24 11.47 -6.92 -5.98
N VAL A 25 11.86 -6.45 -4.79
CA VAL A 25 13.25 -6.06 -4.54
C VAL A 25 14.18 -7.26 -4.68
N VAL A 26 13.84 -8.41 -4.08
CA VAL A 26 14.61 -9.66 -4.20
C VAL A 26 14.69 -10.12 -5.66
N GLU A 27 13.60 -10.02 -6.41
CA GLU A 27 13.57 -10.35 -7.84
C GLU A 27 14.53 -9.47 -8.66
N ILE A 28 14.58 -8.16 -8.39
CA ILE A 28 15.52 -7.23 -9.04
C ILE A 28 16.98 -7.57 -8.68
N PHE A 29 17.24 -7.93 -7.42
CA PHE A 29 18.59 -8.32 -6.99
C PHE A 29 19.07 -9.60 -7.67
N ASN A 30 18.19 -10.60 -7.85
CA ASN A 30 18.56 -11.90 -8.39
C ASN A 30 18.58 -11.92 -9.93
N ASN A 31 17.62 -11.26 -10.58
CA ASN A 31 17.41 -11.33 -12.03
C ASN A 31 17.85 -10.05 -12.77
N GLY A 32 18.31 -9.04 -12.04
CA GLY A 32 18.65 -7.72 -12.57
C GLY A 32 17.44 -6.80 -12.74
N ILE A 33 17.72 -5.54 -13.11
CA ILE A 33 16.70 -4.51 -13.29
C ILE A 33 15.86 -4.85 -14.53
N SER A 34 14.58 -5.12 -14.33
CA SER A 34 13.61 -5.35 -15.41
C SER A 34 12.38 -4.47 -15.25
N VAL A 35 11.68 -4.23 -16.36
CA VAL A 35 10.56 -3.27 -16.43
C VAL A 35 9.40 -3.68 -15.52
N TYR A 36 9.08 -4.96 -15.45
CA TYR A 36 7.93 -5.47 -14.71
C TYR A 36 8.08 -5.29 -13.18
N PRO A 37 9.17 -5.75 -12.52
CA PRO A 37 9.36 -5.55 -11.09
C PRO A 37 9.42 -4.07 -10.71
N VAL A 38 10.01 -3.22 -11.55
CA VAL A 38 10.10 -1.77 -11.30
C VAL A 38 8.72 -1.12 -11.32
N ILE A 39 7.90 -1.39 -12.35
CA ILE A 39 6.52 -0.89 -12.40
C ILE A 39 5.70 -1.42 -11.22
N SER A 40 5.83 -2.71 -10.91
CA SER A 40 5.16 -3.32 -9.76
C SER A 40 5.54 -2.61 -8.46
N LEU A 41 6.82 -2.27 -8.27
CA LEU A 41 7.31 -1.56 -7.10
C LEU A 41 6.65 -0.18 -6.96
N ILE A 42 6.58 0.58 -8.06
CA ILE A 42 5.97 1.92 -8.08
C ILE A 42 4.49 1.85 -7.72
N VAL A 43 3.74 0.96 -8.38
CA VAL A 43 2.28 0.83 -8.18
C VAL A 43 1.97 0.42 -6.75
N VAL A 44 2.68 -0.57 -6.21
CA VAL A 44 2.44 -1.05 -4.84
C VAL A 44 2.87 0.00 -3.81
N SER A 45 3.96 0.72 -4.05
CA SER A 45 4.39 1.81 -3.15
C SER A 45 3.35 2.92 -3.08
N LEU A 46 2.79 3.32 -4.23
CA LEU A 46 1.70 4.29 -4.29
C LEU A 46 0.45 3.80 -3.57
N ALA A 47 0.08 2.53 -3.77
CA ALA A 47 -1.07 1.92 -3.10
C ALA A 47 -0.89 1.95 -1.57
N VAL A 48 0.27 1.54 -1.06
CA VAL A 48 0.58 1.58 0.38
C VAL A 48 0.53 3.00 0.92
N ALA A 49 1.15 3.97 0.23
CA ALA A 49 1.15 5.36 0.67
C ALA A 49 -0.26 5.96 0.75
N LEU A 50 -1.09 5.69 -0.26
CA LEU A 50 -2.49 6.13 -0.28
C LEU A 50 -3.32 5.46 0.82
N SER A 51 -3.13 4.16 1.05
CA SER A 51 -3.83 3.44 2.12
C SER A 51 -3.46 3.97 3.51
N VAL A 52 -2.18 4.27 3.76
CA VAL A 52 -1.73 4.93 5.01
C VAL A 52 -2.40 6.29 5.16
N TYR A 53 -2.37 7.13 4.12
CA TYR A 53 -2.98 8.46 4.15
C TYR A 53 -4.50 8.38 4.44
N ASN A 54 -5.21 7.47 3.78
CA ASN A 54 -6.65 7.28 3.94
C ASN A 54 -7.04 6.80 5.35
N LEU A 55 -6.22 5.95 5.95
CA LEU A 55 -6.41 5.46 7.32
C LEU A 55 -6.06 6.54 8.35
N TYR A 56 -4.98 7.29 8.14
CA TYR A 56 -4.61 8.41 9.00
C TYR A 56 -5.69 9.49 9.01
N MET A 57 -6.20 9.87 7.82
CA MET A 57 -7.28 10.84 7.71
C MET A 57 -8.55 10.35 8.43
N LEU A 58 -8.87 9.05 8.33
CA LEU A 58 -10.01 8.46 9.07
C LEU A 58 -9.81 8.57 10.58
N TYR A 59 -8.63 8.21 11.06
CA TYR A 59 -8.30 8.26 12.48
C TYR A 59 -8.40 9.70 13.02
N SER A 60 -7.77 10.65 12.33
CA SER A 60 -7.79 12.08 12.68
C SER A 60 -9.21 12.66 12.65
N SER A 61 -10.02 12.30 11.65
CA SER A 61 -11.41 12.76 11.55
C SER A 61 -12.30 12.22 12.68
N ARG A 62 -12.01 11.01 13.19
CA ARG A 62 -12.71 10.43 14.34
C ARG A 62 -12.26 11.08 15.64
N THR A 63 -10.96 11.36 15.79
CA THR A 63 -10.43 12.09 16.96
C THR A 63 -10.95 13.53 17.04
N LYS A 64 -11.18 14.20 15.91
CA LYS A 64 -11.68 15.59 15.89
C LYS A 64 -13.20 15.73 16.16
N ASN A 65 -13.97 14.66 16.00
CA ASN A 65 -15.42 14.61 16.28
C ASN A 65 -15.75 14.01 17.66
N GLN A 66 -14.74 13.78 18.50
CA GLN A 66 -14.89 13.55 19.95
C GLN A 66 -14.45 14.80 20.70
#